data_AF-A0A6P0IUL2-F1
#
_entry.id   AF-A0A6P0IUL2-F1
#
_cell.length_a   1.000
_cell.length_b   1.000
_cell.length_c   1.000
_cell.angle_alpha   90.00
_cell.angle_beta   90.00
_cell.angle_gamma   90.00
#
_symmetry.space_group_name_H-M   'P 1'
#
loop_
_entity.id
_entity.type
_entity.pdbx_description
1 polymer ?
#
loop_
_entity_poly.entity_id
_entity_poly.type
_entity_poly.pdbx_seq_one_letter_code
_entity_poly.pdbx_strand_id
1 'polypeptide(L)'
;MKSMSAMFGKLIADFHKQWQIDGLFVADAALYTEENLQMMVSLRWVTRVPGTLTAAKELLENTSIDAFVASTIPGYRIAPYCNNYGGVRQRWHMDRK
;
A
#
# COMPACT_ATOMS: atom_id res chain seq x y z
N MET A 1 19.83 11.64 12.22
CA MET A 1 19.57 10.19 12.09
C MET A 1 18.25 10.02 11.36
N LYS A 2 18.23 9.51 10.11
CA LYS A 2 16.97 9.25 9.40
C LYS A 2 16.27 8.06 10.06
N SER A 3 14.94 8.10 10.19
CA SER A 3 14.19 7.00 10.82
C SER A 3 14.32 5.70 10.00
N MET A 4 14.12 4.55 10.64
CA MET A 4 14.23 3.25 9.98
C MET A 4 13.30 3.14 8.76
N SER A 5 12.09 3.72 8.85
CA SER A 5 11.11 3.82 7.76
C SER A 5 11.64 4.58 6.53
N ALA A 6 12.43 5.64 6.73
CA ALA A 6 13.00 6.43 5.64
C ALA A 6 14.14 5.72 4.89
N MET A 7 14.67 4.61 5.42
CA MET A 7 15.71 3.81 4.75
C MET A 7 15.16 2.65 3.95
N PHE A 8 13.93 2.19 4.24
CA PHE A 8 13.39 0.97 3.62
C PHE A 8 13.15 1.12 2.11
N GLY A 9 12.57 2.23 1.64
CA GLY A 9 12.35 2.44 0.20
C GLY A 9 13.66 2.40 -0.59
N LYS A 10 14.72 2.99 -0.03
CA LYS A 10 16.08 2.93 -0.59
C LYS A 10 16.66 1.54 -0.57
N LEU A 11 16.55 0.82 0.55
CA LEU A 11 17.06 -0.55 0.68
C LEU A 11 16.43 -1.48 -0.35
N ILE A 12 15.11 -1.40 -0.54
CA ILE A 12 14.37 -2.22 -1.51
C ILE A 12 14.80 -1.88 -2.95
N ALA A 13 14.89 -0.59 -3.28
CA ALA A 13 15.33 -0.14 -4.60
C ALA A 13 16.78 -0.57 -4.91
N ASP A 14 17.68 -0.46 -3.92
CA ASP A 14 19.08 -0.86 -4.08
C ASP A 14 19.22 -2.40 -4.14
N PHE A 15 18.42 -3.14 -3.37
CA PHE A 15 18.37 -4.60 -3.45
C PHE A 15 17.92 -5.09 -4.82
N HIS A 16 16.88 -4.49 -5.41
CA HIS A 16 16.40 -4.84 -6.74
C HIS A 16 17.44 -4.61 -7.85
N LYS A 17 18.33 -3.61 -7.71
CA LYS A 17 19.43 -3.41 -8.66
C LYS A 17 20.45 -4.55 -8.62
N GLN A 18 20.70 -5.09 -7.44
CA GLN A 18 21.68 -6.17 -7.24
C GLN A 18 21.12 -7.54 -7.58
N TRP A 19 19.82 -7.74 -7.33
CA TRP A 19 19.13 -8.99 -7.57
C TRP A 19 18.01 -8.74 -8.58
N GLN A 20 18.21 -9.17 -9.83
CA GLN A 20 17.16 -9.18 -10.86
C GLN A 20 16.12 -10.27 -10.62
N ILE A 21 15.52 -10.24 -9.43
CA ILE A 21 14.41 -11.10 -9.05
C ILE A 21 13.12 -10.35 -9.33
N ASP A 22 12.20 -11.03 -10.01
CA ASP A 22 10.81 -10.59 -10.09
C ASP A 22 10.09 -10.94 -8.78
N GLY A 23 10.29 -10.13 -7.76
CA GLY A 23 9.74 -10.32 -6.40
C GLY A 23 8.57 -9.38 -6.09
N LEU A 24 7.65 -9.86 -5.26
CA LEU A 24 6.63 -9.02 -4.61
C LEU A 24 7.12 -8.61 -3.22
N PHE A 25 7.34 -7.31 -3.02
CA PHE A 25 7.77 -6.77 -1.73
C PHE A 25 6.55 -6.53 -0.82
N VAL A 26 6.55 -7.14 0.38
CA VAL A 26 5.48 -6.96 1.36
C VAL A 26 6.03 -6.23 2.58
N ALA A 27 5.37 -5.15 2.99
CA ALA A 27 5.81 -4.30 4.10
C ALA A 27 4.66 -3.73 4.92
N ASP A 28 4.97 -3.22 6.11
CA ASP A 28 3.98 -2.57 6.95
C ASP A 28 3.66 -1.12 6.49
N ALA A 29 2.86 -0.41 7.30
CA ALA A 29 2.39 0.93 6.99
C ALA A 29 3.46 2.02 7.14
N ALA A 30 4.54 1.78 7.87
CA ALA A 30 5.62 2.75 8.02
C ALA A 30 6.36 2.99 6.70
N LEU A 31 6.27 2.07 5.74
CA LEU A 31 6.80 2.24 4.39
C LEU A 31 5.98 3.25 3.56
N TYR A 32 4.72 3.48 3.90
CA TYR A 32 3.75 4.19 3.04
C TYR A 32 3.89 5.71 3.17
N THR A 33 5.01 6.26 2.69
CA THR A 33 5.24 7.70 2.50
C THR A 33 5.33 8.02 1.02
N GLU A 34 5.09 9.28 0.64
CA GLU A 34 5.14 9.71 -0.77
C GLU A 34 6.50 9.41 -1.40
N GLU A 35 7.59 9.71 -0.68
CA GLU A 35 8.96 9.50 -1.16
C GLU A 35 9.25 8.01 -1.37
N ASN A 36 8.90 7.16 -0.41
CA ASN A 36 9.12 5.73 -0.52
C ASN A 36 8.31 5.13 -1.68
N LEU A 37 7.05 5.54 -1.86
CA LEU A 37 6.21 5.05 -2.95
C LEU A 37 6.78 5.43 -4.32
N GLN A 38 7.28 6.66 -4.48
CA GLN A 38 7.96 7.10 -5.70
C GLN A 38 9.21 6.24 -6.00
N MET A 39 10.00 5.92 -4.99
CA MET A 39 11.19 5.07 -5.16
C MET A 39 10.86 3.63 -5.58
N MET A 40 9.65 3.15 -5.29
CA MET A 40 9.22 1.77 -5.56
C MET A 40 8.29 1.66 -6.78
N VAL A 41 8.09 2.73 -7.55
CA VAL A 41 7.14 2.74 -8.69
C VAL A 41 7.42 1.65 -9.74
N SER A 42 8.68 1.26 -9.90
CA SER A 42 9.11 0.22 -10.83
C SER A 42 9.07 -1.20 -10.25
N LEU A 43 8.66 -1.35 -8.98
CA LEU A 43 8.68 -2.61 -8.25
C LEU A 43 7.26 -3.12 -8.01
N ARG A 44 7.10 -4.43 -7.84
CA ARG A 44 5.84 -5.00 -7.34
C ARG A 44 5.84 -4.96 -5.82
N TRP A 45 4.86 -4.31 -5.21
CA TRP A 45 4.78 -4.17 -3.76
C TRP A 45 3.35 -4.23 -3.22
N VAL A 46 3.23 -4.61 -1.94
CA VAL A 46 2.00 -4.56 -1.13
C VAL A 46 2.38 -4.02 0.24
N THR A 47 1.66 -3.00 0.69
CA THR A 47 1.84 -2.42 2.03
C THR A 47 0.49 -2.02 2.62
N ARG A 48 0.43 -1.99 3.95
CA ARG A 48 -0.75 -1.45 4.65
C ARG A 48 -0.81 0.07 4.45
N VAL A 49 -2.00 0.59 4.16
CA VAL A 49 -2.23 2.03 4.16
C VAL A 49 -2.32 2.51 5.62
N PRO A 50 -1.60 3.57 6.03
CA PRO A 50 -1.69 4.11 7.39
C PRO A 50 -3.10 4.63 7.68
N GLY A 51 -3.72 4.19 8.78
CA GLY A 51 -5.00 4.71 9.23
C GLY A 51 -4.96 6.19 9.67
N THR A 52 -3.76 6.78 9.78
CA THR A 52 -3.58 8.21 10.04
C THR A 52 -3.74 9.07 8.79
N LEU A 53 -3.66 8.48 7.59
CA LEU A 53 -3.76 9.20 6.32
C LEU A 53 -5.20 9.71 6.11
N THR A 54 -5.35 11.01 5.87
CA THR A 54 -6.67 11.65 5.71
C THR A 54 -7.52 10.97 4.64
N ALA A 55 -6.95 10.71 3.46
CA ALA A 55 -7.65 10.01 2.38
C ALA A 55 -8.09 8.59 2.77
N ALA A 56 -7.35 7.90 3.65
CA ALA A 56 -7.75 6.59 4.15
C ALA A 56 -8.92 6.70 5.13
N LYS A 57 -8.93 7.72 6.01
CA LYS A 57 -10.04 8.00 6.92
C LYS A 57 -11.31 8.38 6.19
N GLU A 58 -11.22 9.30 5.24
CA GLU A 58 -12.35 9.71 4.40
C GLU A 58 -12.95 8.51 3.66
N LEU A 59 -12.11 7.62 3.15
CA LEU A 59 -12.58 6.42 2.48
C LEU A 59 -13.27 5.46 3.45
N LEU A 60 -12.78 5.31 4.68
CA LEU A 60 -13.40 4.45 5.70
C LEU A 60 -14.78 4.96 6.13
N GLU A 61 -14.96 6.28 6.17
CA GLU A 61 -16.21 6.94 6.56
C GLU A 61 -17.26 6.92 5.43
N ASN A 62 -16.83 7.09 4.18
CA ASN A 62 -17.75 7.26 3.04
C ASN A 62 -18.00 5.98 2.25
N THR A 63 -17.31 4.88 2.54
CA THR A 63 -17.51 3.61 1.85
C THR A 63 -18.83 2.96 2.27
N SER A 64 -19.77 2.83 1.32
CA SER A 64 -20.99 2.05 1.49
C SER A 64 -20.69 0.56 1.70
N ILE A 65 -21.52 -0.11 2.49
CA ILE A 65 -21.46 -1.55 2.68
C ILE A 65 -21.65 -2.33 1.37
N ASP A 66 -22.37 -1.74 0.41
CA ASP A 66 -22.68 -2.34 -0.89
C ASP A 66 -21.46 -2.33 -1.83
N ALA A 67 -20.43 -1.52 -1.54
CA ALA A 67 -19.18 -1.53 -2.28
C ALA A 67 -18.33 -2.78 -2.01
N PHE A 68 -18.64 -3.52 -0.94
CA PHE A 68 -17.89 -4.72 -0.55
C PHE A 68 -18.43 -5.96 -1.25
N VAL A 69 -17.55 -6.64 -2.00
CA VAL A 69 -17.83 -7.94 -2.60
C VAL A 69 -17.26 -9.07 -1.76
N ALA A 70 -17.90 -10.24 -1.79
CA ALA A 70 -17.39 -11.42 -1.12
C ALA A 70 -15.98 -11.76 -1.61
N SER A 71 -15.07 -12.03 -0.68
CA SER A 71 -13.73 -12.52 -1.02
C SER A 71 -13.71 -14.04 -1.08
N THR A 72 -12.60 -14.60 -1.55
CA THR A 72 -12.35 -16.05 -1.49
C THR A 72 -12.13 -16.55 -0.06
N ILE A 73 -11.93 -15.66 0.92
CA ILE A 73 -11.75 -16.00 2.33
C ILE A 73 -13.12 -15.91 3.02
N PRO A 74 -13.62 -17.01 3.62
CA PRO A 74 -14.93 -17.01 4.29
C PRO A 74 -15.05 -15.93 5.36
N GLY A 75 -16.17 -15.21 5.32
CA GLY A 75 -16.44 -14.08 6.22
C GLY A 75 -15.83 -12.77 5.76
N TYR A 76 -14.82 -12.75 4.90
CA TYR A 76 -14.22 -11.50 4.44
C TYR A 76 -14.90 -10.97 3.19
N ARG A 77 -15.14 -9.66 3.19
CA ARG A 77 -15.54 -8.89 2.02
C ARG A 77 -14.52 -7.80 1.73
N ILE A 78 -14.34 -7.48 0.46
CA ILE A 78 -13.32 -6.53 -0.02
C ILE A 78 -13.96 -5.47 -0.90
N ALA A 79 -13.52 -4.21 -0.77
CA ALA A 79 -13.85 -3.12 -1.67
C ALA A 79 -12.57 -2.50 -2.25
N PRO A 80 -12.36 -2.54 -3.58
CA PRO A 80 -11.17 -1.95 -4.21
C PRO A 80 -11.37 -0.46 -4.53
N TYR A 81 -10.31 0.33 -4.33
CA TYR A 81 -10.28 1.76 -4.64
C TYR A 81 -8.99 2.15 -5.36
N CYS A 82 -9.10 3.02 -6.36
CA CYS A 82 -7.93 3.62 -6.99
C CYS A 82 -7.56 4.91 -6.24
N ASN A 83 -6.27 5.09 -5.98
CA ASN A 83 -5.72 6.32 -5.38
C ASN A 83 -4.46 6.76 -6.17
N ASN A 84 -4.05 8.01 -5.97
CA ASN A 84 -2.82 8.58 -6.55
C ASN A 84 -1.98 9.32 -5.50
N TYR A 85 -1.91 8.78 -4.28
CA TYR A 85 -1.19 9.39 -3.16
C TYR A 85 0.31 9.50 -3.49
N GLY A 86 0.93 10.64 -3.19
CA GLY A 86 2.33 10.90 -3.55
C GLY A 86 2.61 10.79 -5.05
N GLY A 87 1.61 10.92 -5.93
CA GLY A 87 1.77 10.86 -7.40
C GLY A 87 1.99 9.46 -7.97
N VAL A 88 1.79 8.40 -7.19
CA VAL A 88 1.88 7.01 -7.63
C VAL A 88 0.48 6.43 -7.72
N ARG A 89 0.11 5.75 -8.80
CA ARG A 89 -1.20 5.06 -8.86
C ARG A 89 -1.18 3.83 -7.95
N GLN A 90 -2.08 3.80 -6.97
CA GLN A 90 -2.27 2.66 -6.08
C GLN A 90 -3.66 2.04 -6.24
N ARG A 91 -3.73 0.73 -5.95
CA ARG A 91 -4.99 0.04 -5.68
C ARG A 91 -5.07 -0.28 -4.20
N TRP A 92 -5.95 0.42 -3.50
CA TRP A 92 -6.27 0.13 -2.11
C TRP A 92 -7.35 -0.95 -2.07
N HIS A 93 -7.24 -1.85 -1.09
CA HIS A 93 -8.27 -2.83 -0.80
C HIS A 93 -8.69 -2.61 0.64
N MET A 94 -9.96 -2.28 0.84
CA MET A 94 -10.56 -2.29 2.16
C MET A 94 -11.11 -3.68 2.42
N ASP A 95 -10.80 -4.26 3.57
CA ASP A 95 -11.40 -5.49 4.04
C ASP A 95 -12.33 -5.25 5.23
N ARG A 96 -13.40 -6.03 5.29
CA ARG A 96 -14.27 -6.17 6.46
C ARG A 96 -14.64 -7.64 6.63
N LYS A 97 -14.85 -8.04 7.88
CA LYS A 97 -15.34 -9.38 8.25
C LYS A 97 -16.84 -9.35 8.51
#